data_AF-A0A2W4L8J7-F1
#
_entry.id   AF-A0A2W4L8J7-F1
#
_cell.length_a   1.000
_cell.length_b   1.000
_cell.length_c   1.000
_cell.angle_alpha   90.00
_cell.angle_beta   90.00
_cell.angle_gamma   90.00
#
_symmetry.space_group_name_H-M   'P 1'
#
loop_
_entity.id
_entity.type
_entity.pdbx_description
1 polymer ?
#
loop_
_entity_poly.entity_id
_entity_poly.type
_entity_poly.pdbx_seq_one_letter_code
_entity_poly.pdbx_strand_id
1 'polypeptide(L)' 'MRIVSLAPAVTDTLFAINGGEGLVGVSDYCEPPASAAALPRLGTSITPNFAAILRLTPTLIV' A
#
# COMPACT_ATOMS: atom_id res chain seq x y z
N MET A 1 -0.42 11.37 -5.79
CA MET A 1 0.48 10.25 -6.16
C MET A 1 -0.27 8.94 -5.96
N ARG A 2 0.05 7.88 -6.71
CA ARG A 2 -0.57 6.54 -6.53
C ARG A 2 0.47 5.59 -5.98
N ILE A 3 0.40 5.29 -4.69
CA ILE A 3 1.43 4.57 -3.94
C ILE A 3 0.96 3.16 -3.62
N VAL A 4 1.78 2.17 -3.90
CA VAL A 4 1.66 0.83 -3.31
C VAL A 4 2.74 0.68 -2.24
N SER A 5 2.33 0.36 -1.01
CA SER A 5 3.26 0.11 0.10
C SER A 5 3.23 -1.36 0.48
N LEU A 6 4.33 -2.06 0.22
CA LEU A 6 4.50 -3.46 0.54
C LEU A 6 5.21 -3.68 1.88
N ALA A 7 5.62 -2.61 2.58
CA ALA A 7 6.31 -2.67 3.87
C ALA A 7 5.45 -2.07 5.01
N PRO A 8 5.19 -2.82 6.10
CA PRO A 8 4.37 -2.32 7.22
C PRO A 8 4.86 -0.99 7.81
N ALA A 9 6.16 -0.90 8.12
CA ALA A 9 6.74 0.32 8.70
C ALA A 9 6.58 1.56 7.80
N VAL A 10 6.62 1.39 6.48
CA VAL A 10 6.41 2.49 5.53
C VAL A 10 4.94 2.88 5.47
N THR A 11 4.03 1.90 5.47
CA THR A 11 2.59 2.16 5.55
C THR A 11 2.25 2.96 6.81
N ASP A 12 2.76 2.56 7.97
CA ASP A 12 2.53 3.26 9.25
C ASP A 12 3.07 4.69 9.22
N THR A 13 4.28 4.85 8.68
CA THR A 13 4.91 6.18 8.52
C THR A 13 4.07 7.07 7.62
N LEU A 14 3.55 6.56 6.50
CA LEU A 14 2.69 7.32 5.58
C LEU A 14 1.41 7.80 6.26
N PHE A 15 0.77 6.97 7.10
CA PHE A 15 -0.39 7.42 7.88
C PHE A 15 -0.01 8.43 8.97
N ALA A 16 1.12 8.24 9.66
CA ALA A 16 1.59 9.15 10.70
C ALA A 16 1.87 10.58 10.17
N ILE A 17 2.24 10.72 8.90
CA ILE A 17 2.50 12.02 8.25
C ILE A 17 1.34 12.53 7.38
N ASN A 18 0.13 11.95 7.52
CA ASN A 18 -1.05 12.27 6.71
C ASN A 18 -0.89 12.01 5.19
N GLY A 19 0.08 11.18 4.79
CA GLY A 19 0.31 10.77 3.40
C GLY A 19 -0.54 9.57 2.94
N GLY A 20 -1.37 9.01 3.83
CA GLY A 20 -2.18 7.82 3.57
C GLY A 20 -3.19 7.96 2.43
N GLU A 21 -3.62 9.18 2.06
CA GLU A 21 -4.54 9.42 0.95
C GLU A 21 -3.98 8.98 -0.41
N GLY A 22 -2.66 8.94 -0.56
CA GLY A 22 -1.99 8.50 -1.78
C GLY A 22 -1.89 6.98 -1.93
N LEU A 23 -2.19 6.21 -0.88
CA LEU A 23 -2.13 4.75 -0.97
C LEU A 23 -3.28 4.21 -1.82
N VAL A 24 -2.93 3.35 -2.77
CA VAL A 24 -3.88 2.65 -3.63
C VAL A 24 -3.86 1.13 -3.42
N GLY A 25 -2.95 0.63 -2.58
CA GLY A 25 -2.89 -0.78 -2.18
C GLY A 25 -1.72 -1.07 -1.25
N VAL A 26 -1.80 -2.22 -0.58
CA VAL A 26 -0.87 -2.62 0.48
C VAL A 26 -0.50 -4.09 0.42
N SER A 27 0.58 -4.49 1.09
CA SER A 27 0.86 -5.91 1.30
C SER A 27 -0.09 -6.56 2.31
N ASP A 28 -0.04 -7.88 2.35
CA ASP A 28 -0.78 -8.73 3.29
C ASP A 28 -0.35 -8.51 4.75
N TYR A 29 0.85 -7.95 4.97
CA TYR A 29 1.39 -7.68 6.30
C TYR A 29 1.04 -6.29 6.86
N CYS A 30 0.55 -5.39 6.02
CA CYS A 30 0.25 -4.02 6.44
C CYS A 30 -1.10 -3.94 7.15
N GLU A 31 -1.21 -3.15 8.21
CA GLU A 31 -2.46 -2.98 8.95
C GLU A 31 -2.80 -1.48 9.03
N PRO A 32 -3.34 -0.89 7.95
CA PRO A 32 -3.80 0.50 7.96
C PRO A 32 -4.84 0.74 9.08
N PRO A 33 -4.93 1.97 9.62
CA PRO A 33 -5.94 2.30 10.62
C PRO A 33 -7.35 2.07 10.07
N ALA A 34 -8.31 1.79 10.95
CA ALA A 34 -9.70 1.54 10.57
C ALA A 34 -10.38 2.72 9.84
N SER A 35 -9.84 3.94 9.97
CA SER A 35 -10.26 5.14 9.25
C SER A 35 -9.78 5.19 7.79
N ALA A 36 -8.83 4.35 7.40
CA ALA A 36 -8.32 4.29 6.04
C ALA A 36 -9.39 3.72 5.09
N ALA A 37 -9.38 4.19 3.84
CA ALA A 37 -10.16 3.57 2.78
C ALA A 37 -9.78 2.08 2.63
N ALA A 38 -10.71 1.26 2.15
CA ALA A 38 -10.42 -0.14 1.88
C ALA A 38 -9.34 -0.27 0.79
N LEU A 39 -8.15 -0.73 1.18
CA LEU A 39 -7.01 -0.91 0.28
C LEU A 39 -6.91 -2.37 -0.17
N PRO A 40 -6.77 -2.64 -1.48
CA PRO A 40 -6.57 -4.00 -1.98
C PRO A 40 -5.26 -4.57 -1.46
N ARG A 41 -5.27 -5.88 -1.24
CA ARG A 41 -4.12 -6.67 -0.82
C ARG A 41 -3.37 -7.20 -2.05
N LEU A 42 -2.08 -6.93 -2.10
CA LEU A 42 -1.26 -7.11 -3.29
C LEU A 42 -0.19 -8.19 -3.11
N GLY A 43 -0.39 -9.11 -2.17
CA GLY A 43 0.57 -10.15 -1.83
C GLY A 43 1.56 -9.67 -0.78
N THR A 44 2.66 -10.40 -0.66
CA THR A 44 3.71 -10.10 0.32
C THR A 44 4.83 -9.26 -0.31
N SER A 45 5.71 -8.68 0.50
CA SER A 45 6.92 -8.01 -0.01
C SER A 45 7.91 -8.97 -0.68
N ILE A 46 7.82 -10.27 -0.36
CA ILE A 46 8.68 -11.34 -0.92
C ILE A 46 8.08 -11.88 -2.23
N THR A 47 6.76 -12.04 -2.26
CA THR A 47 5.97 -12.58 -3.37
C THR A 47 4.85 -11.61 -3.77
N PRO A 48 5.20 -10.43 -4.32
CA PRO A 48 4.21 -9.44 -4.71
C PRO A 48 3.40 -9.90 -5.93
N ASN A 49 2.10 -9.56 -5.93
CA ASN A 49 1.22 -9.78 -7.07
C ASN A 49 1.38 -8.65 -8.10
N PHE A 50 2.40 -8.76 -8.96
CA PHE A 50 2.68 -7.76 -9.99
C PHE A 50 1.52 -7.48 -10.94
N ALA A 51 0.73 -8.50 -11.30
CA ALA A 51 -0.43 -8.31 -12.17
C ALA A 51 -1.50 -7.43 -11.51
N ALA A 52 -1.76 -7.62 -10.22
CA ALA A 52 -2.66 -6.77 -9.45
C ALA A 52 -2.09 -5.36 -9.25
N ILE A 53 -0.79 -5.24 -8.94
CA ILE A 53 -0.09 -3.96 -8.79
C ILE A 53 -0.19 -3.12 -10.08
N LEU A 54 0.11 -3.71 -11.24
CA LEU A 54 0.09 -2.98 -12.53
C LEU A 54 -1.30 -2.48 -12.91
N ARG A 55 -2.37 -3.22 -12.53
CA ARG A 55 -3.77 -2.76 -12.74
C ARG A 55 -4.09 -1.49 -11.96
N LEU A 56 -3.38 -1.22 -10.88
CA LEU A 56 -3.56 -0.01 -10.08
C LEU A 56 -2.76 1.19 -10.61
N THR A 57 -1.98 1.02 -11.68
CA THR A 57 -1.17 2.10 -12.29
C THR A 57 -0.42 2.96 -11.26
N PRO A 58 0.34 2.35 -10.32
CA PRO A 58 1.05 3.09 -9.30
C PRO A 58 2.16 3.93 -9.92
N THR A 59 2.41 5.08 -9.31
CA THR A 59 3.55 5.95 -9.64
C THR A 59 4.75 5.70 -8.73
N LEU A 60 4.55 4.95 -7.63
CA LEU A 60 5.58 4.58 -6.66
C LEU A 60 5.21 3.26 -5.99
N ILE A 61 6.20 2.39 -5.82
CA ILE A 61 6.11 1.14 -5.04
C ILE A 61 7.24 1.18 -4.01
N VAL A 62 6.92 0.91 -2.74
CA VAL A 62 7.87 0.96 -1.62
C VAL A 62 7.68 -0.22 -0.67
#